data_AF-R0KAZ2-F1
#
_entry.id   AF-R0KAZ2-F1
#
_cell.length_a   1.000
_cell.length_b   1.000
_cell.length_c   1.000
_cell.angle_alpha   90.00
_cell.angle_beta   90.00
_cell.angle_gamma   90.00
#
_symmetry.space_group_name_H-M   'P 1'
#
loop_
_entity.id
_entity.type
_entity.pdbx_description
1 polymer ?
#
loop_
_entity_poly.entity_id
_entity_poly.type
_entity_poly.pdbx_seq_one_letter_code
_entity_poly.pdbx_strand_id
1 'polypeptide(L)'
;MTAKVPASDTYRKLHRAMTPAEKHAKQQLLDDQVSFIIVMRDNNKPDVYGQTSTTCGPLPWSAVATAYNERYNVSVTPAAMEKRARQHRDEWLENNPTYPTKIEYAKKARTPRTSATSGIVKTGAPRARGSVENGVRRAMATGITVRPWRGGEATQASFYNNRIGGWLPPCGIREQANIQEYMKSASISHTRVAIEIVDAHGVSLGSVTADREAIRTSSAVLRGCLDDNTGMKMQLRGPSVDAVRWYIHCVSLGMMVDFSKYGNCDSASLVELYCLATQLGDDHVRELVLHQWQLFAEQNAEMELEIDDLNLLFESTEDGDPARDWWVETVCASGLAGQLLEMARHPALATQMRTLPSSEICLDMGGD
;
A
#
# COMPACT_ATOMS: atom_id res chain seq x y z
N MET A 1 32.27 8.40 -40.81
CA MET A 1 30.97 7.86 -41.23
C MET A 1 30.19 7.49 -39.98
N THR A 2 29.37 8.40 -39.48
CA THR A 2 28.59 8.24 -38.26
C THR A 2 27.19 7.78 -38.63
N ALA A 3 26.84 6.56 -38.24
CA ALA A 3 25.53 5.96 -38.49
C ALA A 3 24.47 6.71 -37.66
N LYS A 4 23.47 7.24 -38.36
CA LYS A 4 22.33 7.97 -37.81
C LYS A 4 21.34 6.95 -37.28
N VAL A 5 21.25 6.80 -35.95
CA VAL A 5 20.27 5.94 -35.29
C VAL A 5 18.87 6.48 -35.57
N PRO A 6 17.93 5.70 -36.14
CA PRO A 6 16.57 6.16 -36.38
C PRO A 6 15.86 6.39 -35.04
N ALA A 7 15.20 7.54 -34.94
CA ALA A 7 14.39 7.90 -33.79
C ALA A 7 13.33 6.80 -33.57
N SER A 8 13.33 6.22 -32.38
CA SER A 8 12.28 5.32 -31.91
C SER A 8 10.97 6.09 -31.87
N ASP A 9 10.15 5.94 -32.91
CA ASP A 9 8.73 6.30 -32.88
C ASP A 9 8.07 5.44 -31.82
N THR A 10 8.04 5.99 -30.61
CA THR A 10 7.32 5.47 -29.45
C THR A 10 5.90 5.13 -29.87
N TYR A 11 5.61 3.83 -29.85
CA TYR A 11 4.28 3.25 -29.98
C TYR A 11 3.28 4.03 -29.12
N ARG A 12 2.53 4.95 -29.75
CA ARG A 12 1.26 5.44 -29.19
C ARG A 12 0.39 4.20 -29.09
N LYS A 13 0.30 3.59 -27.90
CA LYS A 13 -0.72 2.59 -27.59
C LYS A 13 -2.05 3.16 -28.05
N LEU A 14 -2.58 2.60 -29.14
CA LEU A 14 -3.89 2.97 -29.65
C LEU A 14 -4.87 2.70 -28.52
N HIS A 15 -5.43 3.76 -27.95
CA HIS A 15 -6.43 3.63 -26.90
C HIS A 15 -7.61 2.85 -27.48
N ARG A 16 -7.76 1.58 -27.06
CA ARG A 16 -8.91 0.76 -27.39
C ARG A 16 -10.18 1.52 -27.02
N ALA A 17 -11.11 1.65 -27.96
CA ALA A 17 -12.40 2.23 -27.67
C ALA A 17 -13.11 1.38 -26.63
N MET A 18 -13.48 1.99 -25.49
CA MET A 18 -14.24 1.32 -24.45
C MET A 18 -15.60 0.84 -24.98
N THR A 19 -15.98 -0.38 -24.63
CA THR A 19 -17.29 -0.95 -24.95
C THR A 19 -18.40 -0.20 -24.19
N PRO A 20 -19.66 -0.25 -24.65
CA PRO A 20 -20.79 0.33 -23.90
C PRO A 20 -20.92 -0.21 -22.47
N ALA A 21 -20.65 -1.50 -22.27
CA ALA A 21 -20.67 -2.13 -20.94
C ALA A 21 -19.57 -1.58 -20.03
N GLU A 22 -18.34 -1.43 -20.53
CA GLU A 22 -17.23 -0.82 -19.78
C GLU A 22 -17.52 0.65 -19.42
N LYS A 23 -18.15 1.41 -20.33
CA LYS A 23 -18.59 2.79 -20.05
C LYS A 23 -19.60 2.83 -18.91
N HIS A 24 -20.59 1.94 -18.92
CA HIS A 24 -21.61 1.85 -17.88
C HIS A 24 -21.01 1.45 -16.52
N ALA A 25 -20.17 0.41 -16.49
CA ALA A 25 -19.49 -0.04 -15.26
C ALA A 25 -18.61 1.07 -14.68
N LYS A 26 -17.88 1.80 -15.53
CA LYS A 26 -17.08 2.96 -15.11
C LYS A 26 -17.95 4.08 -14.53
N GLN A 27 -19.10 4.35 -15.12
CA GLN A 27 -20.02 5.37 -14.62
C GLN A 27 -20.59 4.98 -13.24
N GLN A 28 -21.04 3.74 -13.07
CA GLN A 28 -21.51 3.23 -11.78
C GLN A 28 -20.44 3.37 -10.68
N LEU A 29 -19.17 3.05 -11.00
CA LEU A 29 -18.08 3.23 -10.04
C LEU A 29 -17.86 4.71 -9.67
N LEU A 30 -18.01 5.63 -10.62
CA LEU A 30 -17.91 7.06 -10.35
C LEU A 30 -19.05 7.55 -9.46
N ASP A 31 -20.28 7.11 -9.74
CA ASP A 31 -21.48 7.47 -8.98
C ASP A 31 -21.37 6.95 -7.53
N ASP A 32 -20.91 5.71 -7.35
CA ASP A 32 -20.62 5.11 -6.04
C ASP A 32 -19.55 5.90 -5.27
N GLN A 33 -18.49 6.32 -5.94
CA GLN A 33 -17.42 7.12 -5.33
C GLN A 33 -17.93 8.50 -4.89
N VAL A 34 -18.73 9.17 -5.72
CA VAL A 34 -19.34 10.47 -5.39
C VAL A 34 -20.30 10.31 -4.21
N SER A 35 -21.15 9.29 -4.24
CA SER A 35 -22.08 8.93 -3.16
C SER A 35 -21.34 8.75 -1.84
N PHE A 36 -20.27 7.95 -1.84
CA PHE A 36 -19.45 7.72 -0.65
C PHE A 36 -18.86 9.03 -0.11
N ILE A 37 -18.29 9.88 -0.98
CA ILE A 37 -17.68 11.15 -0.57
C ILE A 37 -18.73 12.07 0.08
N ILE A 38 -19.92 12.20 -0.52
CA ILE A 38 -21.00 13.08 -0.01
C ILE A 38 -21.50 12.56 1.34
N VAL A 39 -21.86 11.28 1.42
CA VAL A 39 -22.38 10.66 2.64
C VAL A 39 -21.37 10.73 3.78
N MET A 40 -20.10 10.41 3.50
CA MET A 40 -19.03 10.50 4.51
C MET A 40 -18.75 11.93 4.94
N ARG A 41 -18.70 12.88 4.00
CA ARG A 41 -18.48 14.30 4.32
C ARG A 41 -19.57 14.81 5.25
N ASP A 42 -20.83 14.49 4.97
CA ASP A 42 -21.97 14.98 5.73
C ASP A 42 -22.05 14.34 7.13
N ASN A 43 -21.51 13.13 7.35
CA ASN A 43 -21.37 12.53 8.69
C ASN A 43 -22.69 12.55 9.49
N ASN A 44 -23.77 12.20 8.79
CA ASN A 44 -25.13 12.23 9.31
C ASN A 44 -25.39 10.96 10.12
N LYS A 45 -25.60 11.09 11.44
CA LYS A 45 -25.82 9.97 12.35
C LYS A 45 -27.01 10.21 13.27
N PRO A 46 -27.81 9.18 13.60
CA PRO A 46 -27.62 7.77 13.25
C PRO A 46 -28.12 7.41 11.84
N ASP A 47 -29.02 8.21 11.28
CA ASP A 47 -29.61 7.98 9.97
C ASP A 47 -28.89 8.82 8.91
N VAL A 48 -28.37 8.17 7.88
CA VAL A 48 -27.66 8.81 6.77
C VAL A 48 -28.60 9.72 5.96
N TYR A 49 -29.89 9.38 5.89
CA TYR A 49 -30.91 10.08 5.12
C TYR A 49 -31.80 10.99 6.00
N GLY A 50 -31.51 11.07 7.31
CA GLY A 50 -32.29 11.88 8.25
C GLY A 50 -31.97 13.37 8.15
N GLN A 51 -32.93 14.24 8.43
CA GLN A 51 -32.68 15.70 8.43
C GLN A 51 -31.86 16.16 9.65
N THR A 52 -31.74 15.35 10.70
CA THR A 52 -31.10 15.71 11.96
C THR A 52 -29.94 14.78 12.28
N SER A 53 -28.79 15.35 12.61
CA SER A 53 -27.61 14.60 13.00
C SER A 53 -27.24 14.84 14.47
N THR A 54 -26.87 13.76 15.14
CA THR A 54 -26.24 13.77 16.47
C THR A 54 -24.79 14.27 16.44
N THR A 55 -24.18 14.36 15.25
CA THR A 55 -22.80 14.86 15.10
C THR A 55 -22.77 16.38 15.14
N CYS A 56 -21.60 16.95 15.47
CA CYS A 56 -21.42 18.41 15.59
C CYS A 56 -21.13 19.12 14.25
N GLY A 57 -21.16 18.40 13.13
CA GLY A 57 -20.85 18.95 11.82
C GLY A 57 -20.28 17.91 10.84
N PRO A 58 -20.09 18.33 9.58
CA PRO A 58 -19.55 17.46 8.54
C PRO A 58 -18.04 17.19 8.78
N LEU A 59 -17.55 16.02 8.37
CA LEU A 59 -16.17 15.55 8.58
C LEU A 59 -15.13 16.34 7.77
N PRO A 60 -13.95 16.68 8.32
CA PRO A 60 -12.93 17.39 7.55
C PRO A 60 -12.49 16.58 6.33
N TRP A 61 -12.12 17.26 5.23
CA TRP A 61 -11.73 16.60 3.97
C TRP A 61 -10.54 15.64 4.12
N SER A 62 -9.65 15.87 5.10
CA SER A 62 -8.58 14.93 5.45
C SER A 62 -9.10 13.58 5.94
N ALA A 63 -10.14 13.58 6.78
CA ALA A 63 -10.78 12.36 7.25
C ALA A 63 -11.53 11.65 6.11
N VAL A 64 -12.22 12.41 5.26
CA VAL A 64 -12.91 11.86 4.07
C VAL A 64 -11.91 11.20 3.11
N ALA A 65 -10.78 11.86 2.83
CA ALA A 65 -9.74 11.30 1.97
C ALA A 65 -9.11 10.02 2.56
N THR A 66 -8.90 9.99 3.88
CA THR A 66 -8.38 8.78 4.56
C THR A 66 -9.34 7.61 4.40
N ALA A 67 -10.62 7.80 4.71
CA ALA A 67 -11.65 6.76 4.56
C ALA A 67 -11.84 6.33 3.09
N TYR A 68 -11.72 7.26 2.15
CA TYR A 68 -11.79 6.98 0.71
C TYR A 68 -10.61 6.13 0.23
N ASN A 69 -9.39 6.51 0.62
CA ASN A 69 -8.17 5.80 0.27
C ASN A 69 -8.16 4.38 0.82
N GLU A 70 -8.66 4.21 2.05
CA GLU A 70 -8.84 2.89 2.67
C GLU A 70 -9.89 2.05 1.92
N ARG A 71 -11.06 2.61 1.61
CA ARG A 71 -12.14 1.87 0.93
C ARG A 71 -11.80 1.45 -0.49
N TYR A 72 -11.12 2.30 -1.25
CA TYR A 72 -10.86 2.08 -2.68
C TYR A 72 -9.41 1.70 -2.99
N ASN A 73 -8.55 1.55 -1.99
CA ASN A 73 -7.12 1.23 -2.13
C ASN A 73 -6.39 2.17 -3.11
N VAL A 74 -6.59 3.47 -2.94
CA VAL A 74 -5.99 4.53 -3.77
C VAL A 74 -5.34 5.60 -2.90
N SER A 75 -4.52 6.46 -3.48
CA SER A 75 -3.90 7.60 -2.79
C SER A 75 -4.40 8.92 -3.38
N VAL A 76 -5.51 9.44 -2.85
CA VAL A 76 -6.11 10.70 -3.28
C VAL A 76 -5.98 11.78 -2.19
N THR A 77 -5.75 13.02 -2.61
CA THR A 77 -5.57 14.16 -1.71
C THR A 77 -6.92 14.75 -1.25
N PRO A 78 -6.96 15.42 -0.08
CA PRO A 78 -8.17 16.09 0.41
C PRO A 78 -8.77 17.09 -0.58
N ALA A 79 -7.93 17.86 -1.29
CA ALA A 79 -8.39 18.83 -2.28
C ALA A 79 -9.07 18.18 -3.49
N ALA A 80 -8.62 16.98 -3.90
CA ALA A 80 -9.25 16.23 -4.97
C ALA A 80 -10.63 15.68 -4.55
N MET A 81 -10.78 15.26 -3.29
CA MET A 81 -12.08 14.86 -2.72
C MET A 81 -13.08 16.03 -2.71
N GLU A 82 -12.65 17.18 -2.21
CA GLU A 82 -13.46 18.40 -2.21
C GLU A 82 -13.91 18.79 -3.62
N LYS A 83 -12.98 18.76 -4.59
CA LYS A 83 -13.28 19.08 -5.98
C LYS A 83 -14.34 18.14 -6.55
N ARG A 84 -14.21 16.82 -6.35
CA ARG A 84 -15.18 15.84 -6.83
C ARG A 84 -16.56 16.06 -6.22
N ALA A 85 -16.63 16.23 -4.89
CA ALA A 85 -17.90 16.50 -4.22
C ALA A 85 -18.57 17.76 -4.77
N ARG A 86 -17.83 18.86 -4.91
CA ARG A 86 -18.38 20.12 -5.42
C ARG A 86 -18.87 20.02 -6.87
N GLN A 87 -18.20 19.23 -7.72
CA GLN A 87 -18.56 19.11 -9.13
C GLN A 87 -19.78 18.21 -9.36
N HIS A 88 -19.98 17.20 -8.52
CA HIS A 88 -20.99 16.16 -8.76
C HIS A 88 -22.13 16.14 -7.74
N ARG A 89 -22.10 16.99 -6.69
CA ARG A 89 -23.14 16.97 -5.63
C ARG A 89 -24.52 17.32 -6.15
N ASP A 90 -24.65 18.31 -7.03
CA ASP A 90 -25.98 18.74 -7.51
C ASP A 90 -26.65 17.64 -8.35
N GLU A 91 -25.90 17.05 -9.30
CA GLU A 91 -26.34 15.90 -10.10
C GLU A 91 -26.66 14.69 -9.21
N TRP A 92 -25.83 14.42 -8.21
CA TRP A 92 -26.07 13.32 -7.28
C TRP A 92 -27.35 13.54 -6.44
N LEU A 93 -27.63 14.77 -5.99
CA LEU A 93 -28.84 15.10 -5.24
C LEU A 93 -30.11 15.00 -6.11
N GLU A 94 -30.03 15.38 -7.39
CA GLU A 94 -31.13 15.18 -8.34
C GLU A 94 -31.48 13.69 -8.51
N ASN A 95 -30.45 12.84 -8.57
CA ASN A 95 -30.60 11.39 -8.65
C ASN A 95 -30.96 10.72 -7.31
N ASN A 96 -30.83 11.41 -6.18
CA ASN A 96 -31.09 10.90 -4.83
C ASN A 96 -32.07 11.82 -4.07
N PRO A 97 -33.34 11.92 -4.52
CA PRO A 97 -34.31 12.87 -3.96
C PRO A 97 -34.68 12.59 -2.50
N THR A 98 -34.40 11.39 -1.99
CA THR A 98 -34.60 11.02 -0.58
C THR A 98 -33.50 11.56 0.34
N TYR A 99 -32.39 12.06 -0.19
CA TYR A 99 -31.29 12.57 0.62
C TYR A 99 -31.56 14.00 1.10
N PRO A 100 -31.26 14.34 2.37
CA PRO A 100 -31.55 15.65 2.92
C PRO A 100 -30.65 16.72 2.28
N THR A 101 -31.28 17.76 1.73
CA THR A 101 -30.55 18.93 1.18
C THR A 101 -29.91 19.77 2.29
N LYS A 102 -30.47 19.72 3.50
CA LYS A 102 -29.97 20.41 4.68
C LYS A 102 -30.01 19.48 5.89
N ILE A 103 -28.85 19.29 6.51
CA ILE A 103 -28.68 18.49 7.72
C ILE A 103 -28.52 19.42 8.93
N GLU A 104 -29.34 19.22 9.93
CA GLU A 104 -29.29 19.92 11.21
C GLU A 104 -28.37 19.19 12.18
N TYR A 105 -27.17 19.74 12.38
CA TYR A 105 -26.19 19.16 13.28
C TYR A 105 -26.44 19.55 14.74
N ALA A 106 -26.06 18.66 15.65
CA ALA A 106 -26.06 18.92 17.08
C ALA A 106 -25.20 20.15 17.39
N LYS A 107 -25.73 21.05 18.22
CA LYS A 107 -25.00 22.24 18.64
C LYS A 107 -23.80 21.80 19.49
N LYS A 108 -22.59 22.14 19.04
CA LYS A 108 -21.37 21.94 19.83
C LYS A 108 -21.57 22.59 21.21
N ALA A 109 -21.59 21.78 22.26
CA ALA A 109 -21.70 22.28 23.62
C ALA A 109 -20.60 23.31 23.84
N ARG A 110 -20.97 24.58 24.05
CA ARG A 110 -20.03 25.63 24.41
C ARG A 110 -19.54 25.29 25.80
N THR A 111 -18.36 24.70 25.90
CA THR A 111 -17.71 24.52 27.20
C THR A 111 -17.54 25.91 27.82
N PRO A 112 -18.03 26.13 29.04
CA PRO A 112 -17.88 27.41 29.71
C PRO A 112 -16.39 27.72 29.78
N ARG A 113 -15.99 28.80 29.12
CA ARG A 113 -14.61 29.27 29.08
C ARG A 113 -14.23 29.60 30.51
N THR A 114 -13.47 28.72 31.16
CA THR A 114 -12.93 28.98 32.49
C THR A 114 -12.12 30.27 32.41
N SER A 115 -12.60 31.31 33.08
CA SER A 115 -11.92 32.58 33.22
C SER A 115 -10.65 32.32 34.01
N ALA A 116 -9.53 32.18 33.30
CA ALA A 116 -8.20 32.07 33.90
C ALA A 116 -7.96 33.32 34.77
N THR A 117 -8.02 33.13 36.08
CA THR A 117 -7.71 34.14 37.09
C THR A 117 -6.23 34.49 36.94
N SER A 118 -5.95 35.64 36.33
CA SER A 118 -4.60 36.20 36.26
C SER A 118 -4.17 36.68 37.65
N GLY A 119 -3.57 35.79 38.42
CA GLY A 119 -2.91 36.08 39.69
C GLY A 119 -1.40 35.83 39.58
N ILE A 120 -0.69 36.61 38.76
CA ILE A 120 0.78 36.62 38.77
C ILE A 120 1.22 37.67 39.79
N VAL A 121 1.57 37.20 40.98
CA VAL A 121 2.27 37.95 42.03
C VAL A 121 3.72 38.15 41.57
N LYS A 122 4.10 39.41 41.32
CA LYS A 122 5.49 39.84 41.14
C LYS A 122 6.21 39.82 42.50
N THR A 123 7.14 38.90 42.70
CA THR A 123 8.18 39.00 43.74
C THR A 123 9.45 39.57 43.11
N GLY A 124 9.89 40.73 43.60
CA GLY A 124 11.13 41.39 43.20
C GLY A 124 12.34 40.88 43.98
N ALA A 125 13.49 40.80 43.31
CA ALA A 125 14.79 40.61 43.95
C ALA A 125 15.79 41.65 43.38
N PRO A 126 16.68 42.24 44.20
CA PRO A 126 17.57 43.31 43.78
C PRO A 126 18.88 42.81 43.16
N ARG A 127 19.42 43.64 42.25
CA ARG A 127 20.71 43.50 41.55
C ARG A 127 21.91 43.64 42.50
N ALA A 128 22.96 42.86 42.24
CA ALA A 128 24.33 43.15 42.64
C ALA A 128 25.27 43.19 41.41
N ARG A 129 26.19 44.18 41.43
CA ARG A 129 27.18 44.53 40.39
C ARG A 129 28.50 43.75 40.56
N GLY A 130 29.20 43.57 39.44
CA GLY A 130 30.65 43.28 39.32
C GLY A 130 30.89 42.53 38.01
N SER A 131 31.31 43.15 36.90
CA SER A 131 32.64 43.70 36.56
C SER A 131 33.76 42.66 36.62
N VAL A 132 34.29 42.22 35.47
CA VAL A 132 35.71 42.35 35.00
C VAL A 132 35.84 41.71 33.60
N GLU A 133 36.81 42.23 32.85
CA GLU A 133 37.09 42.27 31.42
C GLU A 133 37.73 41.01 30.77
N ASN A 134 37.94 41.16 29.44
CA ASN A 134 38.90 40.51 28.53
C ASN A 134 38.45 39.16 27.91
N GLY A 135 38.51 38.91 26.61
CA GLY A 135 39.00 39.65 25.43
C GLY A 135 39.22 38.66 24.27
N VAL A 136 39.31 39.20 23.04
CA VAL A 136 40.11 38.68 21.90
C VAL A 136 39.48 37.67 20.90
N ARG A 137 39.18 38.21 19.68
CA ARG A 137 39.29 37.66 18.30
C ARG A 137 38.36 36.48 17.93
N ARG A 138 37.78 36.36 16.73
CA ARG A 138 38.29 36.60 15.37
C ARG A 138 37.11 36.63 14.37
N ALA A 139 37.27 37.41 13.30
CA ALA A 139 36.32 37.63 12.21
C ALA A 139 36.19 36.46 11.21
N MET A 140 35.11 36.47 10.42
CA MET A 140 34.98 36.22 8.95
C MET A 140 33.46 36.12 8.65
N ALA A 141 32.80 37.17 8.13
CA ALA A 141 32.68 37.53 6.71
C ALA A 141 31.87 36.53 5.87
N THR A 142 30.56 36.81 5.70
CA THR A 142 29.84 36.66 4.41
C THR A 142 28.68 37.64 4.39
N GLY A 143 28.68 38.50 3.37
CA GLY A 143 27.77 39.62 3.22
C GLY A 143 26.43 39.22 2.61
N ILE A 144 25.36 39.79 3.16
CA ILE A 144 24.13 40.10 2.44
C ILE A 144 23.82 41.56 2.73
N THR A 145 24.04 42.40 1.72
CA THR A 145 23.68 43.83 1.72
C THR A 145 22.17 43.97 1.59
N VAL A 146 21.51 44.40 2.67
CA VAL A 146 20.15 44.96 2.62
C VAL A 146 20.23 46.45 2.91
N ARG A 147 19.59 47.24 2.04
CA ARG A 147 19.59 48.70 2.02
C ARG A 147 19.15 49.32 3.36
N PRO A 148 19.69 50.48 3.76
CA PRO A 148 19.32 51.15 5.00
C PRO A 148 17.95 51.82 4.85
N TRP A 149 16.99 51.39 5.67
CA TRP A 149 15.80 52.19 5.99
C TRP A 149 16.21 53.27 6.99
N ARG A 150 15.91 54.52 6.62
CA ARG A 150 16.29 55.74 7.32
C ARG A 150 15.19 56.12 8.32
N GLY A 151 15.58 56.32 9.57
CA GLY A 151 14.93 57.24 10.51
C GLY A 151 13.87 56.65 11.45
N GLY A 152 14.21 56.57 12.74
CA GLY A 152 13.26 56.36 13.83
C GLY A 152 13.93 55.83 15.09
N GLU A 153 14.32 56.74 15.98
CA GLU A 153 14.99 56.46 17.26
C GLU A 153 14.08 55.78 18.30
N ALA A 154 14.72 54.99 19.18
CA ALA A 154 14.31 54.54 20.52
C ALA A 154 13.20 53.45 20.58
N THR A 155 13.28 52.36 21.34
CA THR A 155 14.10 52.05 22.53
C THR A 155 14.07 50.53 22.80
N GLN A 156 15.22 49.99 23.24
CA GLN A 156 15.38 48.86 24.17
C GLN A 156 14.75 47.48 23.86
N ALA A 157 15.59 46.64 23.25
CA ALA A 157 15.80 45.21 23.51
C ALA A 157 14.81 44.50 24.45
N SER A 158 13.96 43.66 23.84
CA SER A 158 13.43 42.45 24.46
C SER A 158 13.89 41.27 23.61
N PHE A 159 14.64 40.36 24.23
CA PHE A 159 15.06 39.10 23.64
C PHE A 159 13.81 38.30 23.21
N TYR A 160 13.56 38.20 21.92
CA TYR A 160 12.67 37.17 21.39
C TYR A 160 13.33 35.82 21.63
N ASN A 161 12.92 35.15 22.70
CA ASN A 161 13.14 33.72 22.88
C ASN A 161 12.51 33.00 21.67
N ASN A 162 13.34 32.53 20.74
CA ASN A 162 12.97 31.58 19.68
C ASN A 162 12.67 30.18 20.24
N ARG A 163 11.99 30.09 21.39
CA ARG A 163 11.37 28.86 21.86
C ARG A 163 9.92 28.93 21.43
N ILE A 164 9.60 28.21 20.35
CA ILE A 164 8.23 27.82 20.05
C ILE A 164 7.79 26.94 21.23
N GLY A 165 7.17 27.56 22.24
CA GLY A 165 6.50 26.83 23.31
C GLY A 165 5.40 26.01 22.66
N GLY A 166 5.52 24.68 22.73
CA GLY A 166 4.53 23.76 22.22
C GLY A 166 3.15 24.14 22.74
N TRP A 167 2.25 24.46 21.82
CA TRP A 167 0.87 24.79 22.14
C TRP A 167 0.22 23.51 22.69
N LEU A 168 0.11 23.41 24.01
CA LEU A 168 -0.68 22.37 24.66
C LEU A 168 -2.16 22.79 24.56
N PRO A 169 -3.01 22.02 23.85
CA PRO A 169 -4.43 22.33 23.77
C PRO A 169 -5.06 22.39 25.19
N PRO A 170 -6.08 23.25 25.40
CA PRO A 170 -6.80 23.33 26.68
C PRO A 170 -7.25 21.96 27.20
N CYS A 171 -7.22 21.75 28.52
CA CYS A 171 -7.46 20.44 29.15
C CYS A 171 -8.77 19.77 28.70
N GLY A 172 -9.84 20.52 28.50
CA GLY A 172 -11.11 19.98 27.99
C GLY A 172 -11.04 19.40 26.58
N ILE A 173 -10.14 19.89 25.71
CA ILE A 173 -9.87 19.28 24.40
C ILE A 173 -9.02 18.02 24.56
N ARG A 174 -8.09 17.98 25.53
CA ARG A 174 -7.31 16.78 25.84
C ARG A 174 -8.14 15.68 26.49
N GLU A 175 -9.19 16.03 27.21
CA GLU A 175 -10.10 15.10 27.90
C GLU A 175 -11.26 14.64 27.00
N GLN A 176 -11.68 15.46 26.02
CA GLN A 176 -12.74 15.10 25.06
C GLN A 176 -12.21 14.50 23.75
N ALA A 177 -11.03 14.92 23.28
CA ALA A 177 -10.32 14.13 22.30
C ALA A 177 -9.95 12.85 23.03
N ASN A 178 -10.52 11.73 22.60
CA ASN A 178 -10.12 10.45 23.10
C ASN A 178 -8.66 10.25 22.67
N ILE A 179 -7.71 10.79 23.44
CA ILE A 179 -6.28 10.73 23.15
C ILE A 179 -5.86 9.27 23.07
N GLN A 180 -6.54 8.36 23.78
CA GLN A 180 -6.38 6.92 23.63
C GLN A 180 -6.81 6.42 22.25
N GLU A 181 -7.86 6.98 21.63
CA GLU A 181 -8.30 6.66 20.26
C GLU A 181 -7.47 7.37 19.19
N TYR A 182 -6.96 8.57 19.46
CA TYR A 182 -5.96 9.23 18.60
C TYR A 182 -4.62 8.51 18.67
N MET A 183 -4.18 8.08 19.86
CA MET A 183 -3.00 7.24 20.02
C MET A 183 -3.23 5.86 19.46
N LYS A 184 -4.42 5.24 19.63
CA LYS A 184 -4.75 3.98 18.94
C LYS A 184 -4.72 4.17 17.43
N SER A 185 -5.29 5.24 16.87
CA SER A 185 -5.26 5.49 15.43
C SER A 185 -3.88 5.89 14.89
N ALA A 186 -3.06 6.59 15.68
CA ALA A 186 -1.64 6.79 15.38
C ALA A 186 -0.82 5.49 15.53
N SER A 187 -1.20 4.60 16.43
CA SER A 187 -0.62 3.26 16.61
C SER A 187 -1.07 2.26 15.54
N ILE A 188 -2.20 2.48 14.85
CA ILE A 188 -2.56 1.73 13.63
C ILE A 188 -1.48 1.95 12.55
N SER A 189 -0.76 3.07 12.55
CA SER A 189 0.39 3.27 11.65
C SER A 189 1.56 2.33 11.95
N HIS A 190 1.60 1.64 13.09
CA HIS A 190 2.66 0.72 13.48
C HIS A 190 2.31 -0.75 13.22
N THR A 191 1.05 -1.03 12.84
CA THR A 191 0.64 -2.39 12.49
C THR A 191 1.04 -2.77 11.08
N ARG A 192 1.33 -1.80 10.19
CA ARG A 192 1.78 -2.11 8.83
C ARG A 192 3.29 -2.00 8.71
N VAL A 193 3.91 -3.03 8.17
CA VAL A 193 5.33 -3.03 7.80
C VAL A 193 5.46 -2.87 6.28
N ALA A 194 6.35 -1.98 5.84
CA ALA A 194 6.76 -1.89 4.45
C ALA A 194 7.90 -2.88 4.21
N ILE A 195 7.71 -3.75 3.24
CA ILE A 195 8.69 -4.71 2.74
C ILE A 195 9.22 -4.14 1.43
N GLU A 196 10.42 -3.59 1.46
CA GLU A 196 11.15 -3.16 0.26
C GLU A 196 11.74 -4.40 -0.43
N ILE A 197 11.47 -4.54 -1.71
CA ILE A 197 11.94 -5.66 -2.52
C ILE A 197 13.11 -5.15 -3.34
N VAL A 198 14.25 -5.82 -3.22
CA VAL A 198 15.47 -5.48 -3.95
C VAL A 198 15.94 -6.67 -4.77
N ASP A 199 16.52 -6.38 -5.94
CA ASP A 199 17.10 -7.41 -6.79
C ASP A 199 18.46 -7.91 -6.25
N ALA A 200 19.09 -8.84 -6.97
CA ALA A 200 20.42 -9.37 -6.66
C ALA A 200 21.53 -8.30 -6.60
N HIS A 201 21.32 -7.12 -7.19
CA HIS A 201 22.24 -5.99 -7.20
C HIS A 201 21.89 -4.92 -6.15
N GLY A 202 20.83 -5.11 -5.37
CA GLY A 202 20.35 -4.16 -4.38
C GLY A 202 19.53 -3.00 -4.95
N VAL A 203 19.08 -3.10 -6.21
CA VAL A 203 18.18 -2.12 -6.84
C VAL A 203 16.77 -2.36 -6.35
N SER A 204 16.10 -1.29 -5.90
CA SER A 204 14.72 -1.34 -5.42
C SER A 204 13.76 -1.64 -6.58
N LEU A 205 13.08 -2.78 -6.51
CA LEU A 205 12.04 -3.20 -7.46
C LEU A 205 10.66 -2.65 -7.07
N GLY A 206 10.48 -2.30 -5.79
CA GLY A 206 9.24 -1.76 -5.26
C GLY A 206 9.08 -2.05 -3.77
N SER A 207 7.90 -1.78 -3.23
CA SER A 207 7.58 -2.11 -1.84
C SER A 207 6.16 -2.62 -1.69
N VAL A 208 5.96 -3.61 -0.83
CA VAL A 208 4.63 -4.09 -0.43
C VAL A 208 4.39 -3.74 1.03
N THR A 209 3.16 -3.35 1.38
CA THR A 209 2.77 -3.12 2.77
C THR A 209 1.94 -4.27 3.28
N ALA A 210 2.26 -4.74 4.48
CA ALA A 210 1.64 -5.92 5.06
C ALA A 210 1.31 -5.68 6.53
N ASP A 211 0.33 -6.40 7.07
CA ASP A 211 0.08 -6.38 8.51
C ASP A 211 1.19 -7.16 9.23
N ARG A 212 1.83 -6.48 10.17
CA ARG A 212 2.99 -6.95 10.92
C ARG A 212 2.62 -8.10 11.85
N GLU A 213 1.46 -8.04 12.50
CA GLU A 213 1.05 -9.08 13.42
C GLU A 213 0.58 -10.32 12.66
N ALA A 214 -0.03 -10.15 11.48
CA ALA A 214 -0.31 -11.26 10.57
C ALA A 214 0.99 -11.96 10.12
N ILE A 215 1.99 -11.21 9.66
CA ILE A 215 3.29 -11.77 9.28
C ILE A 215 3.95 -12.47 10.47
N ARG A 216 4.00 -11.82 11.64
CA ARG A 216 4.57 -12.39 12.86
C ARG A 216 3.89 -13.68 13.23
N THR A 217 2.57 -13.77 13.12
CA THR A 217 1.86 -14.97 13.53
C THR A 217 2.07 -16.10 12.53
N SER A 218 2.01 -15.79 11.24
CA SER A 218 1.83 -16.80 10.20
C SER A 218 3.10 -17.24 9.48
N SER A 219 4.13 -16.39 9.33
CA SER A 219 5.38 -16.77 8.65
C SER A 219 6.55 -16.80 9.62
N ALA A 220 7.07 -17.98 9.89
CA ALA A 220 8.29 -18.15 10.67
C ALA A 220 9.50 -17.47 10.00
N VAL A 221 9.54 -17.51 8.66
CA VAL A 221 10.61 -16.94 7.84
C VAL A 221 10.62 -15.42 7.97
N LEU A 222 9.50 -14.77 7.65
CA LEU A 222 9.41 -13.32 7.71
C LEU A 222 9.49 -12.79 9.14
N ARG A 223 9.04 -13.57 10.14
CA ARG A 223 9.19 -13.22 11.55
C ARG A 223 10.66 -13.00 11.92
N GLY A 224 11.57 -13.84 11.43
CA GLY A 224 13.01 -13.71 11.67
C GLY A 224 13.63 -12.48 11.02
N CYS A 225 13.02 -11.96 9.94
CA CYS A 225 13.49 -10.77 9.23
C CYS A 225 12.91 -9.46 9.80
N LEU A 226 11.96 -9.52 10.74
CA LEU A 226 11.28 -8.37 11.32
C LEU A 226 12.00 -7.82 12.56
N ASP A 227 13.26 -7.42 12.40
CA ASP A 227 14.02 -6.74 13.44
C ASP A 227 13.79 -5.22 13.40
N ASP A 228 13.38 -4.62 14.52
CA ASP A 228 13.49 -3.18 14.80
C ASP A 228 12.65 -2.14 14.04
N ASN A 229 11.35 -2.41 13.84
CA ASN A 229 10.30 -1.41 13.57
C ASN A 229 10.38 -0.57 12.27
N THR A 230 11.49 -0.57 11.52
CA THR A 230 11.70 0.41 10.42
C THR A 230 11.56 -0.13 8.99
N GLY A 231 11.06 -1.35 8.82
CA GLY A 231 10.84 -1.96 7.51
C GLY A 231 11.78 -3.12 7.23
N MET A 232 11.42 -3.94 6.26
CA MET A 232 12.16 -5.14 5.89
C MET A 232 12.69 -4.97 4.47
N LYS A 233 13.94 -5.35 4.21
CA LYS A 233 14.46 -5.47 2.84
C LYS A 233 14.56 -6.94 2.48
N MET A 234 13.92 -7.33 1.40
CA MET A 234 13.95 -8.70 0.90
C MET A 234 14.72 -8.72 -0.42
N GLN A 235 15.86 -9.39 -0.41
CA GLN A 235 16.65 -9.61 -1.62
C GLN A 235 16.17 -10.90 -2.29
N LEU A 236 15.67 -10.79 -3.51
CA LEU A 236 15.08 -11.92 -4.22
C LEU A 236 15.76 -12.16 -5.57
N ARG A 237 15.82 -13.42 -5.98
CA ARG A 237 16.34 -13.82 -7.29
C ARG A 237 15.19 -14.14 -8.22
N GLY A 238 14.76 -13.18 -9.03
CA GLY A 238 13.77 -13.39 -10.09
C GLY A 238 12.30 -13.02 -9.81
N PRO A 239 11.72 -13.13 -8.60
CA PRO A 239 10.28 -12.94 -8.44
C PRO A 239 9.87 -11.48 -8.58
N SER A 240 8.69 -11.27 -9.16
CA SER A 240 8.10 -9.95 -9.29
C SER A 240 7.63 -9.38 -7.93
N VAL A 241 7.36 -8.08 -7.90
CA VAL A 241 6.70 -7.43 -6.75
C VAL A 241 5.33 -8.05 -6.46
N ASP A 242 4.68 -8.58 -7.51
CA ASP A 242 3.37 -9.19 -7.40
C ASP A 242 3.45 -10.57 -6.73
N ALA A 243 4.47 -11.39 -7.03
CA ALA A 243 4.72 -12.64 -6.31
C ALA A 243 4.90 -12.42 -4.80
N VAL A 244 5.63 -11.38 -4.40
CA VAL A 244 5.78 -11.00 -2.98
C VAL A 244 4.44 -10.57 -2.37
N ARG A 245 3.63 -9.83 -3.12
CA ARG A 245 2.28 -9.45 -2.67
C ARG A 245 1.41 -10.68 -2.43
N TRP A 246 1.45 -11.65 -3.35
CA TRP A 246 0.72 -12.90 -3.23
C TRP A 246 1.20 -13.74 -2.03
N TYR A 247 2.51 -13.86 -1.85
CA TYR A 247 3.09 -14.55 -0.69
C TYR A 247 2.61 -13.94 0.64
N ILE A 248 2.65 -12.61 0.75
CA ILE A 248 2.14 -11.89 1.94
C ILE A 248 0.66 -12.19 2.16
N HIS A 249 -0.14 -12.26 1.09
CA HIS A 249 -1.56 -12.61 1.18
C HIS A 249 -1.79 -14.04 1.69
N CYS A 250 -1.08 -15.03 1.14
CA CYS A 250 -1.15 -16.43 1.58
C CYS A 250 -0.82 -16.57 3.06
N VAL A 251 0.30 -15.96 3.48
CA VAL A 251 0.74 -15.96 4.88
C VAL A 251 -0.28 -15.26 5.77
N SER A 252 -0.79 -14.09 5.38
CA SER A 252 -1.68 -13.30 6.24
C SER A 252 -3.02 -13.99 6.49
N LEU A 253 -3.54 -14.74 5.52
CA LEU A 253 -4.85 -15.40 5.62
C LEU A 253 -4.75 -16.84 6.13
N GLY A 254 -3.57 -17.47 6.09
CA GLY A 254 -3.37 -18.87 6.50
C GLY A 254 -4.15 -19.88 5.64
N MET A 255 -4.61 -19.44 4.47
CA MET A 255 -5.28 -20.26 3.48
C MET A 255 -4.99 -19.69 2.10
N MET A 256 -5.09 -20.55 1.09
CA MET A 256 -5.16 -20.05 -0.28
C MET A 256 -6.34 -19.13 -0.41
N VAL A 257 -6.01 -17.87 -0.66
CA VAL A 257 -6.96 -16.90 -1.11
C VAL A 257 -7.50 -17.42 -2.43
N ASP A 258 -8.82 -17.36 -2.60
CA ASP A 258 -9.44 -17.57 -3.91
C ASP A 258 -8.84 -16.54 -4.87
N PHE A 259 -7.78 -16.96 -5.57
CA PHE A 259 -6.95 -16.08 -6.38
C PHE A 259 -7.77 -15.41 -7.48
N SER A 260 -8.85 -16.07 -7.92
CA SER A 260 -9.81 -15.51 -8.88
C SER A 260 -10.43 -14.18 -8.43
N LYS A 261 -10.55 -13.94 -7.12
CA LYS A 261 -11.15 -12.71 -6.56
C LYS A 261 -10.22 -11.51 -6.54
N TYR A 262 -8.91 -11.73 -6.63
CA TYR A 262 -7.90 -10.68 -6.43
C TYR A 262 -7.18 -10.27 -7.71
N GLY A 263 -7.73 -10.67 -8.87
CA GLY A 263 -7.15 -10.46 -10.19
C GLY A 263 -6.55 -11.76 -10.73
N ASN A 264 -6.44 -11.87 -12.05
CA ASN A 264 -5.96 -13.07 -12.76
C ASN A 264 -4.62 -13.55 -12.18
N CYS A 265 -4.66 -14.51 -11.25
CA CYS A 265 -3.50 -15.31 -10.92
C CYS A 265 -3.40 -16.34 -12.02
N ASP A 266 -2.61 -16.01 -13.02
CA ASP A 266 -2.23 -16.91 -14.09
C ASP A 266 -1.24 -17.96 -13.57
N SER A 267 -1.02 -19.00 -14.37
CA SER A 267 -0.10 -20.09 -14.04
C SER A 267 1.32 -19.57 -13.80
N ALA A 268 1.74 -18.53 -14.53
CA ALA A 268 3.05 -17.88 -14.37
C ALA A 268 3.20 -17.25 -12.98
N SER A 269 2.19 -16.53 -12.49
CA SER A 269 2.17 -15.96 -11.13
C SER A 269 2.30 -17.04 -10.05
N LEU A 270 1.69 -18.21 -10.25
CA LEU A 270 1.83 -19.35 -9.32
C LEU A 270 3.24 -19.94 -9.34
N VAL A 271 3.88 -20.03 -10.51
CA VAL A 271 5.27 -20.47 -10.61
C VAL A 271 6.20 -19.50 -9.87
N GLU A 272 6.06 -18.19 -10.09
CA GLU A 272 6.84 -17.20 -9.35
C GLU A 272 6.61 -17.28 -7.83
N LEU A 273 5.35 -17.47 -7.41
CA LEU A 273 5.00 -17.63 -6.00
C LEU A 273 5.62 -18.90 -5.39
N TYR A 274 5.61 -20.03 -6.12
CA TYR A 274 6.27 -21.26 -5.71
C TYR A 274 7.77 -21.06 -5.55
N CYS A 275 8.42 -20.45 -6.55
CA CYS A 275 9.86 -20.17 -6.53
C CYS A 275 10.23 -19.25 -5.36
N LEU A 276 9.42 -18.23 -5.09
CA LEU A 276 9.59 -17.35 -3.94
C LEU A 276 9.48 -18.12 -2.62
N ALA A 277 8.45 -18.97 -2.47
CA ALA A 277 8.27 -19.78 -1.29
C ALA A 277 9.44 -20.76 -1.07
N THR A 278 9.97 -21.35 -2.14
CA THR A 278 11.19 -22.19 -2.10
C THR A 278 12.42 -21.40 -1.65
N GLN A 279 12.65 -20.21 -2.20
CA GLN A 279 13.76 -19.34 -1.76
C GLN A 279 13.68 -18.95 -0.29
N LEU A 280 12.45 -18.82 0.23
CA LEU A 280 12.18 -18.50 1.63
C LEU A 280 12.18 -19.73 2.54
N GLY A 281 12.17 -20.96 2.00
CA GLY A 281 12.00 -22.19 2.77
C GLY A 281 10.62 -22.30 3.43
N ASP A 282 9.58 -21.79 2.78
CA ASP A 282 8.20 -21.80 3.27
C ASP A 282 7.40 -22.95 2.63
N ASP A 283 7.47 -24.13 3.26
CA ASP A 283 6.80 -25.34 2.78
C ASP A 283 5.27 -25.21 2.76
N HIS A 284 4.70 -24.41 3.68
CA HIS A 284 3.26 -24.22 3.73
C HIS A 284 2.75 -23.53 2.46
N VAL A 285 3.41 -22.45 2.02
CA VAL A 285 3.01 -21.77 0.78
C VAL A 285 3.30 -22.63 -0.46
N ARG A 286 4.38 -23.43 -0.45
CA ARG A 286 4.65 -24.41 -1.52
C ARG A 286 3.53 -25.43 -1.66
N GLU A 287 3.08 -26.03 -0.55
CA GLU A 287 1.96 -26.97 -0.53
C GLU A 287 0.65 -26.34 -1.01
N LEU A 288 0.38 -25.09 -0.61
CA LEU A 288 -0.78 -24.34 -1.07
C LEU A 288 -0.78 -24.19 -2.60
N VAL A 289 0.35 -23.78 -3.20
CA VAL A 289 0.45 -23.61 -4.66
C VAL A 289 0.30 -24.96 -5.39
N LEU A 290 0.92 -26.04 -4.89
CA LEU A 290 0.75 -27.37 -5.47
C LEU A 290 -0.72 -27.82 -5.46
N HIS A 291 -1.40 -27.60 -4.34
CA HIS A 291 -2.84 -27.90 -4.23
C HIS A 291 -3.66 -27.09 -5.25
N GLN A 292 -3.28 -25.83 -5.54
CA GLN A 292 -3.96 -25.03 -6.55
C GLN A 292 -3.82 -25.60 -7.96
N TRP A 293 -2.60 -26.00 -8.33
CA TRP A 293 -2.34 -26.63 -9.62
C TRP A 293 -3.11 -27.95 -9.75
N GLN A 294 -3.16 -28.73 -8.68
CA GLN A 294 -3.94 -29.96 -8.65
C GLN A 294 -5.45 -29.69 -8.84
N LEU A 295 -5.99 -28.67 -8.17
CA LEU A 295 -7.38 -28.22 -8.38
C LEU A 295 -7.65 -27.79 -9.83
N PHE A 296 -6.70 -27.10 -10.48
CA PHE A 296 -6.84 -26.74 -11.89
C PHE A 296 -6.86 -27.96 -12.80
N ALA A 297 -6.01 -28.95 -12.55
CA ALA A 297 -6.03 -30.21 -13.27
C ALA A 297 -7.35 -30.98 -13.08
N GLU A 298 -7.86 -31.08 -11.85
CA GLU A 298 -9.15 -31.71 -11.54
C GLU A 298 -10.34 -31.02 -12.22
N GLN A 299 -10.25 -29.70 -12.40
CA GLN A 299 -11.27 -28.89 -13.08
C GLN A 299 -11.11 -28.88 -14.61
N ASN A 300 -10.10 -29.57 -15.15
CA ASN A 300 -9.70 -29.49 -16.56
C ASN A 300 -9.52 -28.03 -17.02
N ALA A 301 -9.00 -27.17 -16.14
CA ALA A 301 -8.72 -25.79 -16.47
C ALA A 301 -7.52 -25.73 -17.42
N GLU A 302 -7.67 -25.00 -18.53
CA GLU A 302 -6.55 -24.72 -19.44
C GLU A 302 -5.56 -23.78 -18.75
N MET A 303 -4.35 -24.27 -18.53
CA MET A 303 -3.25 -23.51 -17.92
C MET A 303 -2.28 -23.11 -19.02
N GLU A 304 -2.20 -21.82 -19.29
CA GLU A 304 -1.16 -21.25 -20.14
C GLU A 304 0.09 -21.03 -19.30
N LEU A 305 1.23 -21.59 -19.72
CA LEU A 305 2.52 -21.41 -19.07
C LEU A 305 3.61 -21.28 -20.15
N GLU A 306 4.47 -20.27 -20.03
CA GLU A 306 5.57 -20.10 -20.97
C GLU A 306 6.74 -21.02 -20.61
N ILE A 307 7.56 -21.36 -21.60
CA ILE A 307 8.75 -22.20 -21.38
C ILE A 307 9.75 -21.54 -20.41
N ASP A 308 9.80 -20.20 -20.40
CA ASP A 308 10.67 -19.44 -19.51
C ASP A 308 10.21 -19.56 -18.05
N ASP A 309 8.91 -19.70 -17.78
CA ASP A 309 8.40 -19.95 -16.43
C ASP A 309 8.81 -21.35 -15.95
N LEU A 310 8.72 -22.37 -16.81
CA LEU A 310 9.21 -23.72 -16.48
C LEU A 310 10.72 -23.74 -16.25
N ASN A 311 11.49 -23.00 -17.06
CA ASN A 311 12.93 -22.87 -16.81
C ASN A 311 13.18 -22.20 -15.45
N LEU A 312 12.45 -21.14 -15.11
CA LEU A 312 12.55 -20.46 -13.81
C LEU A 312 12.26 -21.43 -12.65
N LEU A 313 11.22 -22.25 -12.77
CA LEU A 313 10.89 -23.27 -11.77
C LEU A 313 12.06 -24.22 -11.54
N PHE A 314 12.65 -24.74 -12.62
CA PHE A 314 13.77 -25.67 -12.55
C PHE A 314 15.07 -25.01 -12.07
N GLU A 315 15.30 -23.74 -12.38
CA GLU A 315 16.45 -22.99 -11.86
C GLU A 315 16.33 -22.69 -10.36
N SER A 316 15.09 -22.56 -9.86
CA SER A 316 14.81 -22.11 -8.49
C SER A 316 14.57 -23.24 -7.49
N THR A 317 14.45 -24.49 -7.96
CA THR A 317 14.15 -25.67 -7.12
C THR A 317 15.28 -26.70 -7.21
N GLU A 318 15.27 -27.71 -6.34
CA GLU A 318 16.26 -28.79 -6.34
C GLU A 318 15.75 -30.04 -7.09
N ASP A 319 16.63 -31.01 -7.32
CA ASP A 319 16.23 -32.30 -7.91
C ASP A 319 15.34 -33.08 -6.92
N GLY A 320 14.21 -33.60 -7.40
CA GLY A 320 13.18 -34.24 -6.56
C GLY A 320 12.20 -33.27 -5.91
N ASP A 321 12.18 -32.00 -6.33
CA ASP A 321 11.16 -31.05 -5.92
C ASP A 321 9.77 -31.46 -6.46
N PRO A 322 8.71 -31.51 -5.62
CA PRO A 322 7.38 -31.96 -6.04
C PRO A 322 6.77 -31.14 -7.19
N ALA A 323 7.09 -29.85 -7.30
CA ALA A 323 6.57 -29.03 -8.39
C ALA A 323 7.19 -29.43 -9.73
N ARG A 324 8.46 -29.83 -9.76
CA ARG A 324 9.10 -30.33 -10.98
C ARG A 324 8.44 -31.61 -11.44
N ASP A 325 8.25 -32.57 -10.52
CA ASP A 325 7.59 -33.84 -10.84
C ASP A 325 6.18 -33.60 -11.37
N TRP A 326 5.39 -32.77 -10.67
CA TRP A 326 4.02 -32.44 -11.08
C TRP A 326 3.95 -31.81 -12.48
N TRP A 327 4.79 -30.83 -12.79
CA TRP A 327 4.77 -30.17 -14.10
C TRP A 327 5.25 -31.09 -15.21
N VAL A 328 6.26 -31.92 -14.96
CA VAL A 328 6.74 -32.86 -15.97
C VAL A 328 5.68 -33.93 -16.27
N GLU A 329 5.04 -34.49 -15.24
CA GLU A 329 3.94 -35.43 -15.40
C GLU A 329 2.78 -34.80 -16.19
N THR A 330 2.40 -33.57 -15.85
CA THR A 330 1.32 -32.82 -16.52
C THR A 330 1.62 -32.57 -18.01
N VAL A 331 2.83 -32.13 -18.34
CA VAL A 331 3.29 -31.90 -19.73
C VAL A 331 3.31 -33.21 -20.52
N CYS A 332 3.78 -34.29 -19.90
CA CYS A 332 3.80 -35.62 -20.49
C CYS A 332 2.38 -36.15 -20.76
N ALA A 333 1.48 -36.04 -19.78
CA ALA A 333 0.07 -36.44 -19.91
C ALA A 333 -0.66 -35.65 -21.00
N SER A 334 -0.28 -34.39 -21.22
CA SER A 334 -0.82 -33.52 -22.27
C SER A 334 -0.22 -33.80 -23.66
N GLY A 335 0.72 -34.73 -23.79
CA GLY A 335 1.37 -35.07 -25.06
C GLY A 335 2.31 -33.98 -25.59
N LEU A 336 2.69 -33.01 -24.76
CA LEU A 336 3.54 -31.87 -25.13
C LEU A 336 5.03 -32.14 -24.93
N ALA A 337 5.39 -33.35 -24.48
CA ALA A 337 6.75 -33.68 -24.06
C ALA A 337 7.81 -33.45 -25.15
N GLY A 338 7.51 -33.83 -26.40
CA GLY A 338 8.43 -33.65 -27.53
C GLY A 338 8.70 -32.18 -27.86
N GLN A 339 7.66 -31.35 -27.87
CA GLN A 339 7.80 -29.91 -28.12
C GLN A 339 8.61 -29.24 -27.02
N LEU A 340 8.37 -29.63 -25.76
CA LEU A 340 9.12 -29.08 -24.64
C LEU A 340 10.60 -29.44 -24.71
N LEU A 341 10.94 -30.67 -25.10
CA LEU A 341 12.35 -31.11 -25.24
C LEU A 341 13.12 -30.33 -26.31
N GLU A 342 12.44 -29.86 -27.36
CA GLU A 342 13.05 -29.01 -28.40
C GLU A 342 13.27 -27.58 -27.92
N MET A 343 12.41 -27.08 -27.02
CA MET A 343 12.44 -25.71 -26.52
C MET A 343 13.18 -25.54 -25.19
N ALA A 344 13.33 -26.62 -24.41
CA ALA A 344 13.91 -26.60 -23.08
C ALA A 344 15.37 -26.13 -23.13
N ARG A 345 15.64 -25.02 -22.46
CA ARG A 345 16.99 -24.47 -22.31
C ARG A 345 17.67 -25.06 -21.08
N HIS A 346 16.89 -25.39 -20.04
CA HIS A 346 17.43 -25.91 -18.80
C HIS A 346 17.75 -27.42 -18.90
N PRO A 347 19.00 -27.85 -18.62
CA PRO A 347 19.42 -29.24 -18.79
C PRO A 347 18.70 -30.20 -17.84
N ALA A 348 18.32 -29.76 -16.63
CA ALA A 348 17.60 -30.61 -15.68
C ALA A 348 16.18 -30.93 -16.16
N LEU A 349 15.48 -29.97 -16.75
CA LEU A 349 14.16 -30.18 -17.36
C LEU A 349 14.25 -31.22 -18.47
N ALA A 350 15.20 -31.04 -19.40
CA ALA A 350 15.39 -31.99 -20.49
C ALA A 350 15.85 -33.38 -20.01
N THR A 351 16.55 -33.47 -18.87
CA THR A 351 16.97 -34.74 -18.29
C THR A 351 15.79 -35.47 -17.65
N GLN A 352 15.04 -34.78 -16.79
CA GLN A 352 13.89 -35.35 -16.08
C GLN A 352 12.80 -35.83 -17.04
N MET A 353 12.56 -35.09 -18.13
CA MET A 353 11.64 -35.51 -19.19
C MET A 353 12.07 -36.77 -19.94
N ARG A 354 13.38 -36.99 -20.13
CA ARG A 354 13.90 -38.20 -20.80
C ARG A 354 13.89 -39.42 -19.90
N THR A 355 13.96 -39.22 -18.58
CA THR A 355 13.97 -40.32 -17.61
C THR A 355 12.59 -40.89 -17.32
N LEU A 356 11.52 -40.16 -17.66
CA LEU A 356 10.16 -40.69 -17.50
C LEU A 356 9.93 -41.84 -18.47
N PRO A 357 9.55 -43.03 -17.97
CA PRO A 357 9.33 -44.19 -18.80
C PRO A 357 8.17 -43.91 -19.76
N SER A 358 8.44 -43.99 -21.06
CA SER A 358 7.43 -43.81 -22.12
C SER A 358 6.28 -44.83 -22.05
N SER A 359 6.33 -45.79 -21.12
CA SER A 359 5.45 -46.95 -21.01
C SER A 359 4.23 -46.76 -20.09
N GLU A 360 4.12 -45.68 -19.31
CA GLU A 360 2.95 -45.44 -18.44
C GLU A 360 1.96 -44.40 -19.00
N ILE A 361 2.26 -43.76 -20.13
CA ILE A 361 1.39 -42.73 -20.74
C ILE A 361 0.31 -43.33 -21.67
N CYS A 362 0.16 -44.66 -21.69
CA CYS A 362 -1.07 -45.28 -22.19
C CYS A 362 -2.14 -45.23 -21.10
N LEU A 363 -2.60 -44.02 -20.75
CA LEU A 363 -3.92 -43.89 -20.17
C LEU A 363 -4.91 -44.31 -21.25
N ASP A 364 -5.49 -45.47 -21.02
CA ASP A 364 -6.73 -45.97 -21.61
C ASP A 364 -7.82 -44.92 -21.36
N MET A 365 -7.80 -43.85 -22.16
CA MET A 365 -8.89 -42.90 -22.32
C MET A 365 -9.98 -43.65 -23.05
N GLY A 366 -10.64 -44.56 -22.33
CA GLY A 366 -11.80 -45.30 -22.77
C GLY A 366 -12.79 -44.32 -23.37
N GLY A 367 -13.02 -44.46 -24.67
CA GLY A 367 -14.03 -43.71 -25.37
C GLY A 367 -15.40 -44.11 -24.85
N ASP A 368 -16.15 -43.09 -24.43
CA ASP A 368 -17.61 -43.05 -24.48
C ASP A 368 -18.05 -41.76 -25.18
#